data_AF-K7NK25-F1
#
_entry.id   AF-K7NK25-F1
#
_cell.length_a   1.000
_cell.length_b   1.000
_cell.length_c   1.000
_cell.angle_alpha   90.00
_cell.angle_beta   90.00
_cell.angle_gamma   90.00
#
_symmetry.space_group_name_H-M   'P 1'
#
loop_
_entity.id
_entity.type
_entity.pdbx_description
1 polymer ?
#
loop_
_entity_poly.entity_id
_entity_poly.type
_entity_poly.pdbx_seq_one_letter_code
_entity_poly.pdbx_strand_id
1 'polypeptide(L)' 'MPRVRSFFGCSVSPYRLIYVAGGHDENKNALLAAEAYDVEEDKWEILPPMSQERDEY' A
#
# COMPACT_ATOMS: atom_id res chain seq x y z
N MET A 1 1.73 -8.00 8.77
CA MET A 1 2.14 -8.49 7.43
C MET A 1 1.26 -7.82 6.40
N PRO A 2 1.82 -7.42 5.25
CA PRO A 2 1.06 -6.76 4.19
C PRO A 2 -0.07 -7.65 3.68
N ARG A 3 -1.21 -7.05 3.36
CA ARG A 3 -2.39 -7.75 2.85
C ARG A 3 -2.21 -8.08 1.36
N VAL A 4 -2.71 -9.23 0.94
CA VAL A 4 -2.87 -9.56 -0.48
C VAL A 4 -3.82 -8.53 -1.11
N ARG A 5 -3.39 -7.91 -2.20
CA ARG A 5 -4.14 -6.87 -2.92
C ARG A 5 -3.75 -6.80 -4.40
N SER A 6 -4.62 -6.26 -5.23
CA SER A 6 -4.37 -5.92 -6.64
C SER A 6 -4.80 -4.49 -6.95
N PHE A 7 -4.40 -3.96 -8.12
CA PHE A 7 -4.75 -2.61 -8.61
C PHE A 7 -4.42 -1.46 -7.63
N PHE A 8 -3.35 -1.62 -6.88
CA PHE A 8 -2.82 -0.61 -5.98
C PHE A 8 -1.89 0.37 -6.72
N GLY A 9 -1.75 1.58 -6.17
CA GLY A 9 -0.69 2.50 -6.56
C GLY A 9 0.62 2.14 -5.85
N CYS A 10 1.75 2.34 -6.54
CA CYS A 10 3.07 2.19 -5.94
C CYS A 10 4.02 3.32 -6.34
N SER A 11 4.92 3.69 -5.42
CA SER A 11 6.00 4.66 -5.69
C SER A 11 7.24 4.35 -4.86
N VAL A 12 8.37 4.94 -5.24
CA VAL A 12 9.63 4.85 -4.49
C VAL A 12 10.07 6.23 -4.05
N SER A 13 10.55 6.32 -2.81
CA SER A 13 11.11 7.55 -2.24
C SER A 13 12.62 7.66 -2.49
N PRO A 14 13.20 8.87 -2.41
CA PRO A 14 14.66 9.04 -2.40
C PRO A 14 15.37 8.33 -1.24
N TYR A 15 14.63 7.98 -0.19
CA TYR A 15 15.10 7.30 1.01
C TYR A 15 14.85 5.79 0.98
N ARG A 16 14.68 5.20 -0.22
CA ARG A 16 14.53 3.74 -0.41
C ARG A 16 13.28 3.12 0.24
N LEU A 17 12.28 3.94 0.54
CA LEU A 17 10.97 3.45 0.94
C LEU A 17 10.14 3.14 -0.31
N ILE A 18 9.54 1.95 -0.35
CA ILE A 18 8.55 1.58 -1.38
C ILE A 18 7.17 1.74 -0.77
N TYR A 19 6.36 2.61 -1.35
CA TYR A 19 4.99 2.82 -0.91
C TYR A 19 4.02 1.99 -1.73
N VAL A 20 3.04 1.39 -1.05
CA VAL A 20 1.89 0.71 -1.64
C VAL A 20 0.63 1.33 -1.06
N ALA A 21 -0.27 1.83 -1.91
CA ALA A 21 -1.45 2.56 -1.49
C ALA A 21 -2.70 2.06 -2.23
N GLY A 22 -3.78 1.81 -1.48
CA GLY A 22 -5.07 1.39 -2.05
C GLY A 22 -5.03 -0.01 -2.65
N GLY A 23 -5.72 -0.17 -3.78
CA GLY A 23 -6.06 -1.45 -4.39
C GLY A 23 -7.29 -2.08 -3.76
N HIS A 24 -7.57 -3.32 -4.14
CA HIS A 24 -8.67 -4.10 -3.56
C HIS A 24 -8.22 -5.46 -3.04
N ASP A 25 -8.99 -6.02 -2.11
CA ASP A 25 -8.83 -7.40 -1.63
C ASP A 25 -9.44 -8.43 -2.61
N GLU A 26 -9.36 -9.71 -2.27
CA GLU A 26 -9.92 -10.81 -3.09
C GLU A 26 -11.43 -10.71 -3.34
N ASN A 27 -12.16 -9.95 -2.51
CA ASN A 27 -13.59 -9.71 -2.64
C ASN A 27 -13.91 -8.41 -3.39
N LYS A 28 -12.89 -7.75 -3.97
CA LYS A 28 -12.98 -6.44 -4.65
C LYS A 28 -13.43 -5.30 -3.73
N ASN A 29 -13.16 -5.40 -2.43
CA ASN A 29 -13.35 -4.25 -1.55
C ASN A 29 -12.17 -3.30 -1.72
N ALA A 30 -12.44 -2.07 -2.14
CA ALA A 30 -11.42 -1.04 -2.24
C ALA A 30 -10.83 -0.73 -0.85
N LEU A 31 -9.53 -0.47 -0.80
CA LEU A 31 -8.78 -0.37 0.46
C LEU A 31 -8.42 1.09 0.79
N LEU A 32 -8.58 1.44 2.06
CA LEU A 32 -7.99 2.66 2.65
C LEU A 32 -6.53 2.44 3.09
N ALA A 33 -6.03 1.20 3.03
CA ALA A 33 -4.74 0.84 3.60
C ALA A 33 -3.59 1.32 2.73
N ALA A 34 -2.60 1.96 3.36
CA ALA A 34 -1.29 2.24 2.78
C ALA A 34 -0.19 1.64 3.66
N GLU A 35 0.88 1.18 3.02
CA GLU A 35 2.01 0.51 3.66
C GLU A 35 3.30 1.01 3.02
N ALA A 36 4.37 1.12 3.80
CA ALA A 36 5.72 1.39 3.32
C ALA A 36 6.60 0.18 3.58
N TYR A 37 7.40 -0.21 2.61
CA TYR A 37 8.47 -1.16 2.78
C TYR A 37 9.80 -0.43 2.88
N ASP A 38 10.46 -0.60 4.02
CA ASP A 38 11.83 -0.16 4.24
C ASP A 38 12.80 -1.25 3.76
N VAL A 39 13.55 -0.92 2.71
CA VAL A 39 14.50 -1.83 2.07
C VAL A 39 15.73 -2.07 2.92
N GLU A 40 16.13 -1.12 3.76
CA GLU A 40 17.32 -1.25 4.63
C GLU A 40 17.01 -2.12 5.85
N GLU A 41 15.83 -1.92 6.44
CA GLU A 41 15.39 -2.65 7.63
C GLU A 41 14.71 -3.99 7.32
N ASP A 42 14.41 -4.27 6.04
CA ASP A 42 13.65 -5.43 5.56
C ASP A 42 12.30 -5.56 6.29
N LYS A 43 11.56 -4.45 6.37
CA LYS A 43 10.33 -4.37 7.17
C LYS A 43 9.23 -3.61 6.47
N TRP A 44 8.02 -4.04 6.73
CA TRP A 44 6.81 -3.32 6.38
C TRP A 44 6.33 -2.47 7.55
N GLU A 45 6.00 -1.22 7.27
CA GLU A 45 5.34 -0.28 8.17
C GLU A 45 3.92 0.01 7.67
N ILE A 46 2.95 -0.03 8.59
CA ILE A 46 1.57 0.36 8.30
C ILE A 46 1.47 1.88 8.41
N LEU A 47 1.01 2.53 7.35
CA LEU A 47 0.82 3.97 7.33
C LEU A 47 -0.60 4.34 7.79
N PRO A 48 -0.83 5.63 8.14
CA PRO A 48 -2.19 6.14 8.33
C PRO A 48 -3.08 5.83 7.11
N PRO A 49 -4.37 5.56 7.33
CA PRO A 49 -5.29 5.28 6.24
C PRO A 49 -5.38 6.46 5.27
N MET A 50 -5.55 6.16 3.99
CA MET A 50 -5.85 7.14 2.96
C MET A 50 -7.14 7.88 3.30
N SER A 51 -7.31 9.09 2.77
CA SER A 51 -8.54 9.87 2.97
C SER A 51 -9.73 9.29 2.20
N GLN A 52 -9.47 8.51 1.14
CA GLN A 52 -10.47 7.87 0.30
C GLN A 52 -9.91 6.57 -0.27
N GLU A 53 -10.78 5.60 -0.52
CA GLU A 53 -10.43 4.35 -1.19
C GLU A 53 -10.09 4.61 -2.67
N ARG A 54 -9.15 3.84 -3.21
CA ARG A 54 -8.71 3.89 -4.60
C ARG A 54 -8.37 2.50 -5.08
N ASP A 55 -8.94 2.08 -6.20
CA ASP A 55 -8.60 0.85 -6.92
C ASP A 55 -8.63 1.13 -8.44
N GLU A 56 -8.99 0.16 -9.29
CA GLU A 56 -9.02 0.32 -10.75
C GLU A 56 -10.13 1.25 -11.30
N TYR A 57 -11.04 1.76 -10.47
CA TYR A 57 -12.19 2.57 -10.88
C TYR A 57 -12.15 4.05 -10.47
#